data_AF-A0A423WAW8-F1
#
_entry.id   AF-A0A423WAW8-F1
#
_cell.length_a   1.000
_cell.length_b   1.000
_cell.length_c   1.000
_cell.angle_alpha   90.00
_cell.angle_beta   90.00
_cell.angle_gamma   90.00
#
_symmetry.space_group_name_H-M   'P 1'
#
loop_
_entity.id
_entity.type
_entity.pdbx_description
1 polymer ?
#
loop_
_entity_poly.entity_id
_entity_poly.type
_entity_poly.pdbx_seq_one_letter_code
_entity_poly.pdbx_strand_id
1 'polypeptide(L)'
;MAAFVRVSGPPNSSFLVGYPGISATLPRIEGKVEIRPSQGYSMPVAVSLVRICLQRRETIHPAAENVAKRHLGTPRRDTIDVVGKELLLFRCQAGKEAESVIAMDLPFVLFIPFGRGGEETNRRIPPASLQLPSRTAETLYELVVTVQQGASTQNKYTFPIPLQRYDTLSTFGMYNRPESKVVTADNLVTLGISLPKWSYGPCDPITVYIKLAPNADWANKAKRVTIQKITLAIEEEITYNPEGDEPTKKVNRIAKHTQQVQARLPEAGYVTNLGLVFPSKDLRDSEGIVKRGKPGFPQYEVNSFTTTSTLYKIEFYLSIKAQMSSARDITLRQPIVICPMDQQACKEEMEAIEQAAKDASHVDPNNPMLPARSIVVASDKDALRHLGLCMVGGQKKPLIE
;
A
#
# COMPACT_ATOMS: atom_id res chain seq x y z
N MET A 1 -35.30 -3.74 -13.18
CA MET A 1 -34.49 -3.23 -14.31
C MET A 1 -33.21 -2.62 -13.74
N ALA A 2 -32.06 -2.84 -14.37
CA ALA A 2 -30.77 -2.51 -13.78
C ALA A 2 -30.49 -1.00 -13.77
N ALA A 3 -29.83 -0.52 -12.72
CA ALA A 3 -29.25 0.81 -12.67
C ALA A 3 -27.93 0.85 -13.46
N PHE A 4 -27.63 1.95 -14.14
CA PHE A 4 -26.26 2.28 -14.53
C PHE A 4 -25.64 3.07 -13.37
N VAL A 5 -24.53 2.59 -12.83
CA VAL A 5 -23.87 3.18 -11.68
C VAL A 5 -22.44 3.55 -12.07
N ARG A 6 -22.05 4.77 -11.72
CA ARG A 6 -20.69 5.28 -11.89
C ARG A 6 -20.24 5.96 -10.60
N VAL A 7 -18.94 5.94 -10.37
CA VAL A 7 -18.29 6.76 -9.34
C VAL A 7 -17.40 7.78 -10.06
N SER A 8 -17.52 9.05 -9.67
CA SER A 8 -16.75 10.17 -10.25
C SER A 8 -16.14 11.02 -9.13
N GLY A 9 -14.90 11.48 -9.36
CA GLY A 9 -14.19 12.33 -8.42
C GLY A 9 -14.60 13.79 -8.59
N PRO A 10 -14.16 14.69 -7.71
CA PRO A 10 -14.33 16.12 -7.94
C PRO A 10 -13.64 16.57 -9.24
N PRO A 11 -14.13 17.64 -9.89
CA PRO A 11 -13.52 18.13 -11.12
C PRO A 11 -12.04 18.47 -10.94
N ASN A 12 -11.19 18.01 -11.87
CA ASN A 12 -9.74 18.24 -11.88
C ASN A 12 -8.98 17.78 -10.62
N SER A 13 -9.55 16.85 -9.83
CA SER A 13 -8.89 16.31 -8.65
C SER A 13 -8.86 14.78 -8.66
N SER A 14 -7.92 14.23 -7.89
CA SER A 14 -7.92 12.79 -7.59
C SER A 14 -9.11 12.44 -6.68
N PHE A 15 -9.56 11.19 -6.75
CA PHE A 15 -10.47 10.61 -5.76
C PHE A 15 -9.83 10.54 -4.38
N LEU A 16 -8.54 10.21 -4.33
CA LEU A 16 -7.76 10.10 -3.11
C LEU A 16 -7.23 11.47 -2.73
N VAL A 17 -7.68 11.98 -1.58
CA VAL A 17 -7.26 13.26 -1.01
C VAL A 17 -6.43 13.00 0.25
N GLY A 18 -5.33 13.72 0.40
CA GLY A 18 -4.35 13.49 1.45
C GLY A 18 -3.46 12.28 1.17
N TYR A 19 -2.62 11.94 2.16
CA TYR A 19 -1.54 10.96 2.02
C TYR A 19 -1.71 9.80 3.01
N PRO A 20 -2.17 8.62 2.55
CA PRO A 20 -2.36 7.47 3.43
C PRO A 20 -1.06 7.08 4.15
N GLY A 21 -1.19 6.82 5.45
CA GLY A 21 -0.06 6.63 6.37
C GLY A 21 0.35 7.90 7.13
N ILE A 22 0.01 9.09 6.63
CA ILE A 22 0.34 10.37 7.28
C ILE A 22 -0.93 10.98 7.88
N SER A 23 -1.10 10.80 9.20
CA SER A 23 -2.33 11.20 9.90
C SER A 23 -2.67 12.69 9.80
N ALA A 24 -1.66 13.55 9.71
CA ALA A 24 -1.85 15.00 9.61
C ALA A 24 -2.59 15.44 8.32
N THR A 25 -2.64 14.58 7.29
CA THR A 25 -3.26 14.89 6.00
C THR A 25 -4.72 14.44 5.88
N LEU A 26 -5.27 13.79 6.91
CA LEU A 26 -6.64 13.24 6.94
C LEU A 26 -6.99 12.49 5.63
N PRO A 27 -6.28 11.39 5.31
CA PRO A 27 -6.44 10.69 4.04
C PRO A 27 -7.86 10.15 3.88
N ARG A 28 -8.45 10.40 2.71
CA ARG A 28 -9.85 10.07 2.43
C ARG A 28 -10.12 9.96 0.94
N ILE A 29 -11.23 9.34 0.59
CA ILE A 29 -11.72 9.22 -0.77
C ILE A 29 -12.96 10.09 -0.91
N GLU A 30 -12.90 11.08 -1.80
CA GLU A 30 -13.99 12.01 -2.07
C GLU A 30 -14.53 11.79 -3.48
N GLY A 31 -15.84 11.92 -3.63
CA GLY A 31 -16.47 11.81 -4.94
C GLY A 31 -17.99 11.82 -4.85
N LYS A 32 -18.62 11.37 -5.94
CA LYS A 32 -20.06 11.16 -6.03
C LYS A 32 -20.39 9.83 -6.69
N VAL A 33 -21.45 9.20 -6.19
CA VAL A 33 -22.11 8.06 -6.83
C VAL A 33 -23.18 8.61 -7.76
N GLU A 34 -23.05 8.31 -9.05
CA GLU A 34 -23.99 8.70 -10.09
C GLU A 34 -24.82 7.48 -10.49
N ILE A 35 -26.13 7.59 -10.36
CA ILE A 35 -27.09 6.55 -10.75
C ILE A 35 -27.93 7.09 -11.91
N ARG A 36 -27.99 6.34 -13.00
CA ARG A 36 -28.75 6.63 -14.21
C ARG A 36 -29.51 5.39 -14.70
N PRO A 37 -30.52 5.53 -15.55
CA PRO A 37 -31.15 4.42 -16.26
C PRO A 37 -30.15 3.66 -17.16
N SER A 38 -30.08 2.33 -17.04
CA SER A 38 -29.22 1.52 -17.93
C SER A 38 -29.88 1.16 -19.27
N GLN A 39 -31.19 0.93 -19.27
CA GLN A 39 -31.97 0.56 -20.45
C GLN A 39 -32.95 1.68 -20.83
N GLY A 40 -33.05 1.98 -22.13
CA GLY A 40 -33.96 3.00 -22.67
C GLY A 40 -33.58 4.45 -22.39
N TYR A 41 -32.37 4.71 -21.87
CA TYR A 41 -31.75 6.02 -21.53
C TYR A 41 -32.59 7.01 -20.71
N SER A 42 -33.82 6.65 -20.33
CA SER A 42 -34.84 7.58 -19.85
C SER A 42 -35.95 6.90 -19.04
N MET A 43 -35.84 5.58 -18.81
CA MET A 43 -36.77 4.84 -17.97
C MET A 43 -36.35 4.97 -16.50
N PRO A 44 -37.22 5.43 -15.60
CA PRO A 44 -36.87 5.58 -14.20
C PRO A 44 -36.40 4.28 -13.55
N VAL A 45 -35.46 4.41 -12.62
CA VAL A 45 -34.91 3.34 -11.81
C VAL A 45 -35.58 3.37 -10.45
N ALA A 46 -36.22 2.27 -10.04
CA ALA A 46 -36.73 2.13 -8.68
C ALA A 46 -35.54 1.96 -7.72
N VAL A 47 -35.20 2.97 -6.90
CA VAL A 47 -34.08 2.94 -5.94
C VAL A 47 -34.62 3.02 -4.52
N SER A 48 -34.29 2.05 -3.67
CA SER A 48 -34.71 2.00 -2.27
C SER A 48 -33.57 2.30 -1.28
N LEU A 49 -32.34 1.91 -1.62
CA LEU A 49 -31.15 2.08 -0.79
C LEU A 49 -29.91 2.27 -1.67
N VAL A 50 -29.01 3.16 -1.26
CA VAL A 50 -27.65 3.25 -1.83
C VAL A 50 -26.63 3.30 -0.69
N ARG A 51 -25.66 2.39 -0.75
CA ARG A 51 -24.52 2.34 0.16
C ARG A 51 -23.21 2.33 -0.61
N ILE A 52 -22.16 2.82 0.02
CA ILE A 52 -20.80 2.75 -0.51
C ILE A 52 -19.83 2.34 0.60
N CYS A 53 -18.89 1.47 0.28
CA CYS A 53 -17.75 1.18 1.15
C CYS A 53 -16.48 1.00 0.32
N LEU A 54 -15.32 1.14 0.97
CA LEU A 54 -14.04 0.73 0.43
C LEU A 54 -13.78 -0.71 0.88
N GLN A 55 -13.51 -1.62 -0.05
CA GLN A 55 -13.13 -2.99 0.25
C GLN A 55 -11.67 -3.22 -0.10
N ARG A 56 -10.96 -3.91 0.80
CA ARG A 56 -9.63 -4.46 0.57
C ARG A 56 -9.77 -5.92 0.22
N ARG A 57 -9.14 -6.35 -0.88
CA ARG A 57 -9.01 -7.76 -1.22
C ARG A 57 -7.56 -8.14 -1.20
N GLU A 58 -7.23 -9.13 -0.38
CA GLU A 58 -5.89 -9.70 -0.31
C GLU A 58 -5.93 -11.12 -0.86
N THR A 59 -4.93 -11.51 -1.64
CA THR A 59 -4.78 -12.91 -2.06
C THR A 59 -3.33 -13.35 -1.98
N ILE A 60 -3.09 -14.59 -1.56
CA ILE A 60 -1.77 -15.21 -1.57
C ILE A 60 -1.81 -16.55 -2.30
N HIS A 61 -0.73 -16.84 -3.03
CA HIS A 61 -0.49 -18.13 -3.66
C HIS A 61 1.02 -18.43 -3.62
N PRO A 62 1.57 -18.85 -2.46
CA PRO A 62 3.02 -19.03 -2.28
C PRO A 62 3.67 -19.96 -3.31
N ALA A 63 2.93 -20.97 -3.78
CA ALA A 63 3.39 -21.94 -4.78
C ALA A 63 3.29 -21.44 -6.24
N ALA A 64 2.86 -20.20 -6.51
CA ALA A 64 2.54 -19.74 -7.87
C ALA A 64 3.75 -19.70 -8.81
N GLU A 65 4.95 -19.54 -8.26
CA GLU A 65 6.21 -19.55 -9.01
C GLU A 65 6.67 -20.96 -9.40
N ASN A 66 6.25 -22.00 -8.68
CA ASN A 66 6.79 -23.34 -8.84
C ASN A 66 5.84 -24.20 -9.69
N VAL A 67 6.12 -24.28 -10.99
CA VAL A 67 5.26 -24.95 -12.00
C VAL A 67 4.93 -26.39 -11.60
N ALA A 68 5.88 -27.13 -11.00
CA ALA A 68 5.66 -28.50 -10.53
C ALA A 68 4.74 -28.61 -9.30
N LYS A 69 4.64 -27.54 -8.49
CA LYS A 69 3.82 -27.51 -7.26
C LYS A 69 2.55 -26.67 -7.41
N ARG A 70 2.24 -26.13 -8.60
CA ARG A 70 1.00 -25.35 -8.82
C ARG A 70 -0.28 -26.15 -8.56
N HIS A 71 -0.26 -27.46 -8.82
CA HIS A 71 -1.43 -28.34 -8.68
C HIS A 71 -1.46 -29.17 -7.37
N LEU A 72 -0.33 -29.28 -6.66
CA LEU A 72 -0.20 -30.04 -5.39
C LEU A 72 0.18 -29.16 -4.18
N GLY A 73 0.42 -27.86 -4.38
CA GLY A 73 0.84 -26.93 -3.34
C GLY A 73 -0.33 -26.35 -2.53
N THR A 74 0.00 -25.54 -1.52
CA THR A 74 -0.98 -24.85 -0.69
C THR A 74 -1.96 -24.05 -1.55
N PRO A 75 -3.28 -24.22 -1.37
CA PRO A 75 -4.28 -23.56 -2.18
C PRO A 75 -4.18 -22.03 -2.04
N ARG A 76 -4.63 -21.32 -3.09
CA ARG A 76 -4.80 -19.86 -3.04
C ARG A 76 -5.68 -19.51 -1.83
N ARG A 77 -5.24 -18.55 -1.03
CA ARG A 77 -6.07 -17.95 0.02
C ARG A 77 -6.43 -16.53 -0.39
N ASP A 78 -7.65 -16.13 -0.10
CA ASP A 78 -8.15 -14.79 -0.32
C ASP A 78 -9.00 -14.32 0.86
N THR A 79 -8.95 -13.01 1.12
CA THR A 79 -9.79 -12.34 2.12
C THR A 79 -10.32 -11.05 1.54
N ILE A 80 -11.51 -10.66 2.00
CA ILE A 80 -12.17 -9.41 1.62
C ILE A 80 -12.69 -8.74 2.88
N ASP A 81 -12.19 -7.54 3.18
CA ASP A 81 -12.58 -6.77 4.36
C ASP A 81 -13.00 -5.35 3.97
N VAL A 82 -13.87 -4.75 4.78
CA VAL A 82 -14.23 -3.33 4.64
C VAL A 82 -13.16 -2.46 5.29
N VAL A 83 -12.65 -1.47 4.57
CA VAL A 83 -11.72 -0.48 5.11
C VAL A 83 -12.51 0.69 5.66
N GLY A 84 -12.30 1.02 6.94
CA GLY A 84 -13.03 2.09 7.60
C GLY A 84 -14.51 1.73 7.82
N LYS A 85 -15.41 2.56 7.30
CA LYS A 85 -16.86 2.44 7.51
C LYS A 85 -17.60 2.36 6.18
N GLU A 86 -18.69 1.59 6.16
CA GLU A 86 -19.71 1.68 5.11
C GLU A 86 -20.57 2.92 5.34
N LEU A 87 -20.85 3.65 4.27
CA LEU A 87 -21.71 4.82 4.28
C LEU A 87 -23.06 4.50 3.64
N LEU A 88 -24.13 4.91 4.32
CA LEU A 88 -25.47 4.99 3.76
C LEU A 88 -25.64 6.34 3.07
N LEU A 89 -25.68 6.35 1.74
CA LEU A 89 -25.84 7.59 0.96
C LEU A 89 -27.31 7.95 0.75
N PHE A 90 -28.16 6.93 0.59
CA PHE A 90 -29.57 7.13 0.37
C PHE A 90 -30.41 5.98 0.94
N ARG A 91 -31.57 6.31 1.48
CA ARG A 91 -32.64 5.39 1.85
C ARG A 91 -33.97 6.09 1.62
N CYS A 92 -34.96 5.36 1.09
CA CYS A 92 -36.32 5.86 0.98
C CYS A 92 -36.92 6.27 2.33
N GLN A 93 -37.84 7.23 2.30
CA GLN A 93 -38.63 7.59 3.46
C GLN A 93 -39.46 6.41 3.95
N ALA A 94 -39.78 6.39 5.24
CA ALA A 94 -40.62 5.35 5.83
C ALA A 94 -41.97 5.25 5.11
N GLY A 95 -42.40 4.03 4.80
CA GLY A 95 -43.66 3.78 4.06
C GLY A 95 -43.53 3.80 2.53
N LYS A 96 -42.38 4.18 1.96
CA LYS A 96 -42.14 4.13 0.52
C LYS A 96 -41.17 3.01 0.15
N GLU A 97 -41.59 2.12 -0.75
CA GLU A 97 -40.78 0.97 -1.16
C GLU A 97 -39.56 1.39 -1.99
N ALA A 98 -39.73 2.33 -2.93
CA ALA A 98 -38.66 2.85 -3.77
C ALA A 98 -38.98 4.25 -4.31
N GLU A 99 -37.94 5.04 -4.59
CA GLU A 99 -38.02 6.24 -5.41
C GLU A 99 -37.93 5.90 -6.90
N SER A 100 -38.74 6.56 -7.72
CA SER A 100 -38.70 6.43 -9.17
C SER A 100 -37.68 7.44 -9.73
N VAL A 101 -36.41 7.05 -9.78
CA VAL A 101 -35.27 7.93 -10.01
C VAL A 101 -34.93 8.04 -11.50
N ILE A 102 -34.82 9.26 -12.02
CA ILE A 102 -34.30 9.55 -13.35
C ILE A 102 -32.80 9.87 -13.31
N ALA A 103 -32.36 10.66 -12.34
CA ALA A 103 -30.96 10.93 -12.10
C ALA A 103 -30.72 11.09 -10.60
N MET A 104 -29.64 10.50 -10.09
CA MET A 104 -29.27 10.61 -8.68
C MET A 104 -27.77 10.75 -8.57
N ASP A 105 -27.32 11.84 -7.94
CA ASP A 105 -25.92 12.14 -7.65
C ASP A 105 -25.78 12.29 -6.14
N LEU A 106 -25.03 11.37 -5.54
CA LEU A 106 -24.85 11.26 -4.09
C LEU A 106 -23.38 11.47 -3.74
N PRO A 107 -23.01 12.68 -3.26
CA PRO A 107 -21.67 12.95 -2.76
C PRO A 107 -21.30 12.09 -1.56
N PHE A 108 -20.02 11.73 -1.43
CA PHE A 108 -19.50 10.95 -0.31
C PHE A 108 -18.06 11.35 0.03
N VAL A 109 -17.69 11.17 1.31
CA VAL A 109 -16.30 11.19 1.80
C VAL A 109 -16.07 9.92 2.63
N LEU A 110 -15.19 9.04 2.18
CA LEU A 110 -14.75 7.85 2.91
C LEU A 110 -13.37 8.10 3.52
N PHE A 111 -13.31 8.29 4.84
CA PHE A 111 -12.02 8.40 5.52
C PHE A 111 -11.28 7.07 5.51
N ILE A 112 -10.02 7.11 5.06
CA ILE A 112 -9.11 5.98 5.13
C ILE A 112 -8.54 5.96 6.56
N PRO A 113 -8.55 4.83 7.28
CA PRO A 113 -8.04 4.80 8.63
C PRO A 113 -6.62 5.38 8.73
N PHE A 114 -6.47 6.40 9.57
CA PHE A 114 -5.23 7.11 9.82
C PHE A 114 -4.98 7.18 11.33
N GLY A 115 -3.82 6.70 11.77
CA GLY A 115 -3.46 6.63 13.20
C GLY A 115 -3.42 5.21 13.78
N ARG A 116 -3.04 5.11 15.06
CA ARG A 116 -2.90 3.83 15.80
C ARG A 116 -4.25 3.35 16.36
N GLY A 117 -5.30 3.37 15.55
CA GLY A 117 -6.65 3.07 16.02
C GLY A 117 -6.98 1.57 16.02
N GLY A 118 -7.10 0.97 17.21
CA GLY A 118 -7.80 -0.30 17.48
C GLY A 118 -7.16 -1.60 16.96
N GLU A 119 -7.37 -2.71 17.66
CA GLU A 119 -6.98 -4.04 17.16
C GLU A 119 -7.79 -4.50 15.94
N GLU A 120 -9.00 -3.95 15.76
CA GLU A 120 -9.93 -4.24 14.66
C GLU A 120 -9.29 -3.98 13.28
N THR A 121 -9.34 -4.97 12.40
CA THR A 121 -8.77 -4.93 11.03
C THR A 121 -9.22 -3.72 10.22
N ASN A 122 -10.48 -3.29 10.37
CA ASN A 122 -11.07 -2.19 9.60
C ASN A 122 -10.60 -0.79 10.06
N ARG A 123 -9.92 -0.70 11.22
CA ARG A 123 -9.37 0.56 11.77
C ARG A 123 -7.85 0.65 11.65
N ARG A 124 -7.19 -0.44 11.26
CA ARG A 124 -5.74 -0.42 10.97
C ARG A 124 -5.48 0.39 9.71
N ILE A 125 -4.32 1.05 9.69
CA ILE A 125 -3.83 1.77 8.50
C ILE A 125 -3.68 0.73 7.38
N PRO A 126 -4.43 0.87 6.26
CA PRO A 126 -4.41 -0.12 5.21
C PRO A 126 -3.03 -0.19 4.53
N PRO A 127 -2.54 -1.39 4.14
CA PRO A 127 -1.33 -1.54 3.33
C PRO A 127 -1.49 -0.90 1.95
N ALA A 128 -0.38 -0.56 1.27
CA ALA A 128 -0.45 -0.08 -0.11
C ALA A 128 -0.89 -1.21 -1.07
N SER A 129 -1.54 -0.85 -2.17
CA SER A 129 -1.80 -1.75 -3.29
C SER A 129 -0.49 -2.34 -3.80
N LEU A 130 -0.44 -3.66 -3.94
CA LEU A 130 0.76 -4.41 -4.34
C LEU A 130 0.36 -5.65 -5.12
N GLN A 131 1.13 -5.97 -6.16
CA GLN A 131 1.10 -7.27 -6.82
C GLN A 131 2.54 -7.75 -6.95
N LEU A 132 2.89 -8.83 -6.24
CA LEU A 132 4.20 -9.46 -6.40
C LEU A 132 4.30 -10.23 -7.72
N PRO A 133 5.53 -10.46 -8.24
CA PRO A 133 5.75 -11.30 -9.41
C PRO A 133 5.05 -12.66 -9.29
N SER A 134 4.56 -13.17 -10.43
CA SER A 134 3.78 -14.42 -10.48
C SER A 134 2.50 -14.42 -9.61
N ARG A 135 2.08 -13.28 -9.06
CA ARG A 135 0.90 -13.13 -8.19
C ARG A 135 0.98 -14.01 -6.94
N THR A 136 2.17 -14.13 -6.35
CA THR A 136 2.35 -14.84 -5.08
C THR A 136 1.69 -14.14 -3.91
N ALA A 137 1.56 -12.81 -3.97
CA ALA A 137 0.76 -11.99 -3.07
C ALA A 137 0.16 -10.79 -3.83
N GLU A 138 -1.07 -10.43 -3.51
CA GLU A 138 -1.81 -9.31 -4.08
C GLU A 138 -2.61 -8.60 -2.99
N THR A 139 -2.58 -7.26 -2.98
CA THR A 139 -3.50 -6.39 -2.24
C THR A 139 -4.07 -5.39 -3.21
N LEU A 140 -5.39 -5.34 -3.32
CA LEU A 140 -6.13 -4.41 -4.17
C LEU A 140 -7.29 -3.78 -3.40
N TYR A 141 -7.71 -2.59 -3.81
CA TYR A 141 -8.88 -1.93 -3.23
C TYR A 141 -9.95 -1.63 -4.28
N GLU A 142 -11.21 -1.77 -3.88
CA GLU A 142 -12.38 -1.49 -4.71
C GLU A 142 -13.36 -0.64 -3.90
N LEU A 143 -13.86 0.45 -4.49
CA LEU A 143 -15.11 1.03 -4.02
C LEU A 143 -16.25 0.12 -4.45
N VAL A 144 -17.08 -0.25 -3.49
CA VAL A 144 -18.23 -1.10 -3.72
C VAL A 144 -19.48 -0.29 -3.45
N VAL A 145 -20.18 0.06 -4.53
CA VAL A 145 -21.49 0.70 -4.47
C VAL A 145 -22.55 -0.38 -4.47
N THR A 146 -23.38 -0.40 -3.43
CA THR A 146 -24.51 -1.32 -3.32
C THR A 146 -25.81 -0.55 -3.55
N VAL A 147 -26.56 -0.91 -4.59
CA VAL A 147 -27.85 -0.30 -4.92
C VAL A 147 -28.94 -1.34 -4.74
N GLN A 148 -29.91 -1.03 -3.88
CA GLN A 148 -31.14 -1.81 -3.73
C GLN A 148 -32.24 -1.16 -4.58
N GLN A 149 -32.94 -2.00 -5.34
CA GLN A 149 -34.00 -1.64 -6.26
C GLN A 149 -35.29 -2.36 -5.88
N GLY A 150 -36.35 -1.59 -5.59
CA GLY A 150 -37.58 -2.12 -4.99
C GLY A 150 -37.35 -2.78 -3.63
N ALA A 151 -38.20 -3.74 -3.27
CA ALA A 151 -38.15 -4.43 -1.99
C ALA A 151 -36.87 -5.26 -1.77
N SER A 152 -36.31 -5.94 -2.79
CA SER A 152 -35.30 -6.98 -2.55
C SER A 152 -34.14 -7.07 -3.55
N THR A 153 -34.20 -6.42 -4.72
CA THR A 153 -33.15 -6.60 -5.73
C THR A 153 -31.92 -5.77 -5.36
N GLN A 154 -30.83 -6.42 -4.95
CA GLN A 154 -29.59 -5.74 -4.56
C GLN A 154 -28.46 -6.03 -5.54
N ASN A 155 -27.88 -4.98 -6.12
CA ASN A 155 -26.77 -5.06 -7.07
C ASN A 155 -25.52 -4.38 -6.48
N LYS A 156 -24.35 -4.98 -6.71
CA LYS A 156 -23.04 -4.43 -6.32
C LYS A 156 -22.24 -4.03 -7.55
N TYR A 157 -21.64 -2.84 -7.50
CA TYR A 157 -20.79 -2.29 -8.56
C TYR A 157 -19.43 -1.98 -7.97
N THR A 158 -18.37 -2.52 -8.56
CA THR A 158 -16.99 -2.38 -8.07
C THR A 158 -16.18 -1.42 -8.94
N PHE A 159 -15.42 -0.53 -8.30
CA PHE A 159 -14.55 0.42 -8.97
C PHE A 159 -13.16 0.35 -8.33
N PRO A 160 -12.12 -0.08 -9.07
CA PRO A 160 -10.80 -0.27 -8.49
C PRO A 160 -10.14 1.06 -8.14
N ILE A 161 -9.54 1.15 -6.95
CA ILE A 161 -8.79 2.32 -6.48
C ILE A 161 -7.40 1.88 -6.01
N PRO A 162 -6.30 2.32 -6.64
CA PRO A 162 -4.98 2.07 -6.09
C PRO A 162 -4.76 2.91 -4.82
N LEU A 163 -4.26 2.28 -3.76
CA LEU A 163 -3.80 2.99 -2.57
C LEU A 163 -2.28 2.93 -2.47
N GLN A 164 -1.65 4.06 -2.14
CA GLN A 164 -0.23 4.16 -1.85
C GLN A 164 -0.03 4.55 -0.38
N ARG A 165 1.12 4.17 0.19
CA ARG A 165 1.51 4.54 1.55
C ARG A 165 2.72 5.44 1.50
N TYR A 166 2.69 6.46 2.34
CA TYR A 166 3.72 7.48 2.39
C TYR A 166 4.44 7.52 3.74
N ASP A 167 4.02 6.74 4.73
CA ASP A 167 4.66 6.74 6.05
C ASP A 167 6.06 6.12 6.06
N THR A 168 6.49 5.47 4.98
CA THR A 168 7.82 4.85 4.83
C THR A 168 8.84 5.71 4.11
N LEU A 169 8.48 6.93 3.66
CA LEU A 169 9.36 7.81 2.88
C LEU A 169 10.72 8.04 3.57
N SER A 170 11.81 7.85 2.82
CA SER A 170 13.18 7.94 3.35
C SER A 170 13.57 9.35 3.82
N THR A 171 12.82 10.36 3.41
CA THR A 171 13.00 11.77 3.78
C THR A 171 12.49 12.09 5.19
N PHE A 172 11.66 11.25 5.80
CA PHE A 172 11.16 11.52 7.15
C PHE A 172 12.28 11.49 8.20
N GLY A 173 12.28 12.52 9.06
CA GLY A 173 13.27 12.68 10.13
C GLY A 173 13.33 11.52 11.14
N MET A 174 12.27 10.71 11.25
CA MET A 174 12.29 9.51 12.10
C MET A 174 13.26 8.43 11.58
N TYR A 175 13.44 8.36 10.25
CA TYR A 175 14.34 7.41 9.61
C TYR A 175 15.78 7.92 9.52
N ASN A 176 15.97 9.23 9.58
CA ASN A 176 17.27 9.90 9.53
C ASN A 176 17.90 10.05 10.92
N ARG A 177 17.90 8.96 11.68
CA ARG A 177 18.54 8.84 12.99
C ARG A 177 19.48 7.64 13.00
N PRO A 178 20.68 7.76 13.59
CA PRO A 178 21.59 6.65 13.65
C PRO A 178 21.04 5.46 14.44
N GLU A 179 21.11 4.26 13.84
CA GLU A 179 20.74 2.99 14.44
C GLU A 179 22.01 2.17 14.66
N SER A 180 22.28 1.77 15.91
CA SER A 180 23.50 1.05 16.26
C SER A 180 23.18 -0.26 16.97
N LYS A 181 23.88 -1.33 16.61
CA LYS A 181 23.67 -2.66 17.17
C LYS A 181 24.99 -3.35 17.39
N VAL A 182 25.10 -4.07 18.49
CA VAL A 182 26.30 -4.79 18.87
C VAL A 182 25.93 -6.24 19.18
N VAL A 183 26.66 -7.18 18.59
CA VAL A 183 26.44 -8.62 18.75
C VAL A 183 27.76 -9.35 18.93
N THR A 184 27.71 -10.51 19.59
CA THR A 184 28.85 -11.40 19.79
C THR A 184 28.39 -12.83 19.51
N ALA A 185 29.21 -13.64 18.82
CA ALA A 185 28.89 -15.06 18.56
C ALA A 185 29.67 -16.00 19.48
N ASP A 186 30.82 -15.54 19.97
CA ASP A 186 31.63 -16.12 21.02
C ASP A 186 32.09 -15.00 21.98
N ASN A 187 32.94 -15.34 22.95
CA ASN A 187 33.50 -14.36 23.90
C ASN A 187 34.80 -13.71 23.40
N LEU A 188 35.19 -13.89 22.13
CA LEU A 188 36.49 -13.43 21.61
C LEU A 188 36.39 -12.12 20.85
N VAL A 189 35.36 -11.96 20.02
CA VAL A 189 35.20 -10.80 19.14
C VAL A 189 33.77 -10.30 19.16
N THR A 190 33.61 -8.98 19.23
CA THR A 190 32.32 -8.30 19.18
C THR A 190 32.18 -7.55 17.85
N LEU A 191 31.03 -7.69 17.20
CA LEU A 191 30.65 -6.96 15.99
C LEU A 191 29.67 -5.85 16.35
N GLY A 192 30.09 -4.59 16.19
CA GLY A 192 29.25 -3.41 16.24
C GLY A 192 28.97 -2.87 14.84
N ILE A 193 27.74 -2.40 14.62
CA ILE A 193 27.37 -1.63 13.43
C ILE A 193 26.75 -0.31 13.82
N SER A 194 26.84 0.67 12.91
CA SER A 194 26.06 1.90 12.96
C SER A 194 25.56 2.25 11.56
N LEU A 195 24.27 2.50 11.43
CA LEU A 195 23.58 2.94 10.23
C LEU A 195 23.17 4.40 10.40
N PRO A 196 23.47 5.31 9.47
CA PRO A 196 23.08 6.73 9.59
C PRO A 196 21.58 6.96 9.43
N LYS A 197 20.92 6.13 8.61
CA LYS A 197 19.47 6.08 8.40
C LYS A 197 19.00 4.65 8.21
N TRP A 198 17.70 4.41 8.33
CA TRP A 198 17.14 3.06 8.25
C TRP A 198 15.91 2.94 7.33
N SER A 199 15.62 3.97 6.53
CA SER A 199 14.71 3.88 5.38
C SER A 199 15.43 4.21 4.06
N TYR A 200 15.13 3.43 3.02
CA TYR A 200 15.78 3.48 1.72
C TYR A 200 14.77 3.29 0.58
N GLY A 201 14.98 3.96 -0.54
CA GLY A 201 14.25 3.77 -1.79
C GLY A 201 15.10 3.08 -2.88
N PRO A 202 14.53 2.82 -4.07
CA PRO A 202 15.28 2.44 -5.26
C PRO A 202 16.44 3.40 -5.52
N CYS A 203 17.61 2.86 -5.89
CA CYS A 203 18.85 3.60 -6.15
C CYS A 203 19.47 4.32 -4.95
N ASP A 204 18.91 4.20 -3.75
CA ASP A 204 19.51 4.83 -2.57
C ASP A 204 20.84 4.14 -2.18
N PRO A 205 21.88 4.91 -1.85
CA PRO A 205 23.09 4.37 -1.26
C PRO A 205 22.84 3.96 0.21
N ILE A 206 23.29 2.77 0.56
CA ILE A 206 23.32 2.23 1.92
C ILE A 206 24.78 2.18 2.36
N THR A 207 25.12 2.87 3.45
CA THR A 207 26.47 2.85 4.03
C THR A 207 26.38 2.42 5.49
N VAL A 208 27.22 1.47 5.87
CA VAL A 208 27.25 0.85 7.20
C VAL A 208 28.63 1.02 7.79
N TYR A 209 28.68 1.63 8.98
CA TYR A 209 29.89 1.67 9.78
C TYR A 209 30.00 0.36 10.54
N ILE A 210 31.13 -0.33 10.43
CA ILE A 210 31.35 -1.65 11.03
C ILE A 210 32.58 -1.59 11.92
N LYS A 211 32.45 -2.09 13.15
CA LYS A 211 33.52 -2.20 14.14
C LYS A 211 33.61 -3.64 14.64
N LEU A 212 34.77 -4.27 14.46
CA LEU A 212 35.13 -5.54 15.10
C LEU A 212 36.09 -5.23 16.25
N ALA A 213 35.69 -5.53 17.48
CA ALA A 213 36.51 -5.28 18.67
C ALA A 213 36.91 -6.60 19.34
N PRO A 214 38.20 -6.80 19.69
CA PRO A 214 38.60 -7.94 20.51
C PRO A 214 38.05 -7.79 21.94
N ASN A 215 37.68 -8.90 22.57
CA ASN A 215 37.35 -8.89 23.98
C ASN A 215 38.63 -8.78 24.83
N ALA A 216 38.68 -7.78 25.71
CA ALA A 216 39.82 -7.51 26.59
C ALA A 216 40.11 -8.69 27.54
N ASP A 217 39.09 -9.36 28.05
CA ASP A 217 39.23 -10.50 28.96
C ASP A 217 39.94 -11.70 28.31
N TRP A 218 39.92 -11.76 26.98
CA TRP A 218 40.51 -12.83 26.18
C TRP A 218 41.55 -12.33 25.18
N ALA A 219 42.20 -11.19 25.46
CA ALA A 219 43.09 -10.50 24.52
C ALA A 219 44.14 -11.42 23.86
N ASN A 220 44.77 -12.32 24.62
CA ASN A 220 45.78 -13.26 24.09
C ASN A 220 45.23 -14.22 23.02
N LYS A 221 43.95 -14.62 23.12
CA LYS A 221 43.27 -15.46 22.14
C LYS A 221 42.71 -14.61 21.00
N ALA A 222 42.12 -13.46 21.32
CA ALA A 222 41.53 -12.54 20.34
C ALA A 222 42.58 -12.00 19.33
N LYS A 223 43.83 -11.74 19.76
CA LYS A 223 44.94 -11.33 18.87
C LYS A 223 45.30 -12.37 17.79
N ARG A 224 44.93 -13.64 17.97
CA ARG A 224 45.18 -14.72 17.00
C ARG A 224 44.09 -14.80 15.92
N VAL A 225 42.97 -14.10 16.12
CA VAL A 225 41.86 -14.09 15.17
C VAL A 225 42.26 -13.31 13.93
N THR A 226 42.00 -13.88 12.76
CA THR A 226 42.20 -13.20 11.47
C THR A 226 40.84 -12.93 10.84
N ILE A 227 40.58 -11.69 10.47
CA ILE A 227 39.38 -11.30 9.72
C ILE A 227 39.61 -11.70 8.27
N GLN A 228 38.85 -12.68 7.78
CA GLN A 228 38.98 -13.17 6.40
C GLN A 228 38.27 -12.21 5.45
N LYS A 229 36.97 -12.00 5.68
CA LYS A 229 36.12 -11.14 4.86
C LYS A 229 34.89 -10.67 5.62
N ILE A 230 34.35 -9.54 5.19
CA ILE A 230 33.10 -8.99 5.69
C ILE A 230 32.13 -8.93 4.52
N THR A 231 30.92 -9.44 4.70
CA THR A 231 29.86 -9.45 3.69
C THR A 231 28.69 -8.63 4.18
N LEU A 232 28.25 -7.71 3.33
CA LEU A 232 27.03 -6.95 3.48
C LEU A 232 26.01 -7.44 2.44
N ALA A 233 24.78 -7.72 2.86
CA ALA A 233 23.71 -8.15 1.94
C ALA A 233 22.37 -7.53 2.31
N ILE A 234 21.53 -7.29 1.30
CA ILE A 234 20.12 -6.98 1.49
C ILE A 234 19.33 -8.29 1.34
N GLU A 235 18.52 -8.60 2.34
CA GLU A 235 17.60 -9.73 2.36
C GLU A 235 16.16 -9.22 2.39
N GLU A 236 15.33 -9.69 1.47
CA GLU A 236 13.88 -9.58 1.53
C GLU A 236 13.32 -10.87 2.14
N GLU A 237 12.50 -10.74 3.17
CA GLU A 237 11.75 -11.83 3.79
C GLU A 237 10.26 -11.61 3.54
N ILE A 238 9.66 -12.52 2.77
CA ILE A 238 8.22 -12.59 2.55
C ILE A 238 7.68 -13.70 3.46
N THR A 239 6.87 -13.32 4.44
CA THR A 239 6.12 -14.25 5.27
C THR A 239 4.68 -14.31 4.76
N TYR A 240 4.23 -15.47 4.29
CA TYR A 240 2.83 -15.71 3.95
C TYR A 240 2.10 -16.31 5.14
N ASN A 241 0.83 -15.92 5.30
CA ASN A 241 -0.04 -16.31 6.40
C ASN A 241 0.59 -16.06 7.78
N PRO A 242 1.04 -14.82 8.09
CA PRO A 242 1.83 -14.53 9.29
C PRO A 242 1.08 -14.77 10.61
N GLU A 243 -0.24 -14.62 10.62
CA GLU A 243 -1.10 -14.76 11.82
C GLU A 243 -1.82 -16.14 11.90
N GLY A 244 -1.64 -17.03 10.92
CA GLY A 244 -2.31 -18.34 10.91
C GLY A 244 -1.40 -19.50 11.33
N ASP A 245 -1.96 -20.72 11.39
CA ASP A 245 -1.30 -21.90 11.98
C ASP A 245 0.01 -22.32 11.28
N GLU A 246 0.12 -22.10 9.97
CA GLU A 246 1.29 -22.47 9.16
C GLU A 246 1.84 -21.26 8.38
N PRO A 247 2.67 -20.41 9.02
CA PRO A 247 3.35 -19.33 8.33
C PRO A 247 4.47 -19.89 7.45
N THR A 248 4.52 -19.49 6.18
CA THR A 248 5.61 -19.87 5.27
C THR A 248 6.51 -18.68 4.98
N LYS A 249 7.82 -18.87 5.08
CA LYS A 249 8.81 -17.81 4.87
C LYS A 249 9.64 -18.07 3.63
N LYS A 250 9.79 -17.04 2.81
CA LYS A 250 10.69 -17.01 1.66
C LYS A 250 11.68 -15.88 1.84
N VAL A 251 12.98 -16.20 1.84
CA VAL A 251 14.06 -15.21 1.97
C VAL A 251 14.81 -15.11 0.65
N ASN A 252 14.78 -13.92 0.05
CA ASN A 252 15.49 -13.60 -1.18
C ASN A 252 16.68 -12.69 -0.85
N ARG A 253 17.87 -13.02 -1.33
CA ARG A 253 19.02 -12.11 -1.26
C ARG A 253 19.03 -11.23 -2.50
N ILE A 254 18.77 -9.94 -2.33
CA ILE A 254 18.58 -9.01 -3.44
C ILE A 254 19.90 -8.39 -3.89
N ALA A 255 20.76 -8.04 -2.94
CA ALA A 255 22.08 -7.47 -3.22
C ALA A 255 23.11 -8.03 -2.24
N LYS A 256 24.38 -8.05 -2.66
CA LYS A 256 25.50 -8.51 -1.85
C LYS A 256 26.78 -7.79 -2.24
N HIS A 257 27.53 -7.34 -1.24
CA HIS A 257 28.88 -6.83 -1.37
C HIS A 257 29.79 -7.56 -0.38
N THR A 258 30.97 -8.00 -0.81
CA THR A 258 31.94 -8.70 0.04
C THR A 258 33.29 -8.01 -0.06
N GLN A 259 33.82 -7.55 1.07
CA GLN A 259 35.17 -7.02 1.20
C GLN A 259 36.08 -8.10 1.78
N GLN A 260 37.13 -8.45 1.04
CA GLN A 260 38.23 -9.27 1.58
C GLN A 260 39.08 -8.39 2.49
N VAL A 261 39.39 -8.87 3.70
CA VAL A 261 40.19 -8.14 4.68
C VAL A 261 41.56 -8.80 4.84
N GLN A 262 41.58 -10.12 5.07
CA GLN A 262 42.81 -10.93 5.19
C GLN A 262 43.82 -10.36 6.19
N ALA A 263 43.35 -9.83 7.32
CA ALA A 263 44.20 -9.17 8.33
C ALA A 263 43.91 -9.69 9.74
N ARG A 264 44.96 -9.77 10.58
CA ARG A 264 44.81 -10.10 12.01
C ARG A 264 44.03 -8.99 12.72
N LEU A 265 43.19 -9.37 13.68
CA LEU A 265 42.39 -8.42 14.46
C LEU A 265 43.32 -7.52 15.30
N PRO A 266 43.34 -6.20 15.06
CA PRO A 266 44.17 -5.27 15.84
C PRO A 266 43.68 -5.14 17.28
N GLU A 267 44.58 -4.78 18.20
CA GLU A 267 44.22 -4.54 19.61
C GLU A 267 43.23 -3.40 19.78
N ALA A 268 43.36 -2.33 18.96
CA ALA A 268 42.42 -1.21 18.93
C ALA A 268 41.06 -1.56 18.28
N GLY A 269 40.92 -2.78 17.73
CA GLY A 269 39.80 -3.18 16.88
C GLY A 269 40.01 -2.82 15.42
N TYR A 270 39.17 -3.40 14.57
CA TYR A 270 39.11 -3.13 13.14
C TYR A 270 37.85 -2.33 12.82
N VAL A 271 37.98 -1.22 12.11
CA VAL A 271 36.87 -0.36 11.70
C VAL A 271 36.89 -0.22 10.18
N THR A 272 35.75 -0.38 9.54
CA THR A 272 35.58 -0.17 8.10
C THR A 272 34.18 0.34 7.79
N ASN A 273 34.02 0.93 6.60
CA ASN A 273 32.72 1.27 6.05
C ASN A 273 32.46 0.38 4.86
N LEU A 274 31.29 -0.24 4.83
CA LEU A 274 30.82 -1.00 3.68
C LEU A 274 29.53 -0.38 3.17
N GLY A 275 29.41 -0.32 1.84
CA GLY A 275 28.21 0.20 1.22
C GLY A 275 27.75 -0.63 0.04
N LEU A 276 26.50 -0.44 -0.31
CA LEU A 276 25.84 -0.98 -1.50
C LEU A 276 24.72 -0.03 -1.90
N VAL A 277 24.25 -0.13 -3.14
CA VAL A 277 23.11 0.64 -3.62
C VAL A 277 21.88 -0.26 -3.59
N PHE A 278 20.76 0.23 -3.06
CA PHE A 278 19.51 -0.52 -3.13
C PHE A 278 19.10 -0.66 -4.60
N PRO A 279 18.89 -1.88 -5.10
CA PRO A 279 18.69 -2.09 -6.51
C PRO A 279 17.35 -1.50 -6.97
N SER A 280 17.38 -0.85 -8.13
CA SER A 280 16.17 -0.58 -8.91
C SER A 280 16.03 -1.66 -9.98
N LYS A 281 14.78 -1.98 -10.32
CA LYS A 281 14.46 -2.86 -11.44
C LYS A 281 14.05 -1.96 -12.58
N ASP A 282 14.64 -2.15 -13.75
CA ASP A 282 14.11 -1.50 -14.94
C ASP A 282 12.73 -2.10 -15.23
N LEU A 283 11.71 -1.23 -15.25
CA LEU A 283 10.33 -1.61 -15.51
C LEU A 283 10.05 -1.75 -17.01
N ARG A 284 11.02 -1.39 -17.84
CA ARG A 284 10.97 -1.57 -19.28
C ARG A 284 11.16 -3.04 -19.64
N ASP A 285 10.39 -3.52 -20.60
CA ASP A 285 10.64 -4.83 -21.21
C ASP A 285 11.81 -4.77 -22.20
N SER A 286 12.06 -5.90 -22.89
CA SER A 286 13.13 -6.04 -23.88
C SER A 286 13.03 -5.06 -25.05
N GLU A 287 11.85 -4.45 -25.27
CA GLU A 287 11.60 -3.46 -26.31
C GLU A 287 11.71 -2.02 -25.77
N GLY A 288 12.04 -1.85 -24.49
CA GLY A 288 12.14 -0.54 -23.84
C GLY A 288 10.79 0.01 -23.37
N ILE A 289 9.71 -0.78 -23.41
CA ILE A 289 8.35 -0.33 -23.11
C ILE A 289 8.05 -0.57 -21.64
N VAL A 290 7.61 0.48 -20.93
CA VAL A 290 7.09 0.34 -19.57
C VAL A 290 5.65 -0.15 -19.63
N LYS A 291 5.39 -1.34 -19.09
CA LYS A 291 4.03 -1.89 -19.03
C LYS A 291 3.17 -1.03 -18.13
N ARG A 292 2.01 -0.59 -18.65
CA ARG A 292 1.00 0.09 -17.84
C ARG A 292 0.46 -0.86 -16.78
N GLY A 293 0.28 -0.33 -15.58
CA GLY A 293 -0.36 -1.01 -14.47
C GLY A 293 -1.78 -1.45 -14.82
N LYS A 294 -2.23 -2.51 -14.15
CA LYS A 294 -3.62 -2.97 -14.23
C LYS A 294 -4.51 -2.06 -13.36
N PRO A 295 -5.82 -1.97 -13.66
CA PRO A 295 -6.76 -1.27 -12.79
C PRO A 295 -6.63 -1.77 -11.34
N GLY A 296 -6.57 -0.83 -10.38
CA GLY A 296 -6.46 -1.12 -8.94
C GLY A 296 -5.03 -1.20 -8.40
N PHE A 297 -4.03 -1.09 -9.27
CA PHE A 297 -2.62 -0.99 -8.91
C PHE A 297 -2.03 0.34 -9.39
N PRO A 298 -0.88 0.78 -8.83
CA PRO A 298 -0.18 1.95 -9.33
C PRO A 298 0.04 1.87 -10.85
N GLN A 299 0.15 3.05 -11.48
CA GLN A 299 0.25 3.18 -12.93
C GLN A 299 1.45 2.43 -13.54
N TYR A 300 2.50 2.21 -12.74
CA TYR A 300 3.67 1.44 -13.09
C TYR A 300 3.86 0.29 -12.09
N GLU A 301 4.39 -0.83 -12.56
CA GLU A 301 4.72 -1.96 -11.69
C GLU A 301 5.72 -1.50 -10.62
N VAL A 302 5.38 -1.72 -9.35
CA VAL A 302 6.24 -1.35 -8.22
C VAL A 302 7.09 -2.55 -7.82
N ASN A 303 8.35 -2.31 -7.48
CA ASN A 303 9.15 -3.31 -6.78
C ASN A 303 8.53 -3.61 -5.40
N SER A 304 8.93 -4.73 -4.80
CA SER A 304 8.56 -5.00 -3.41
C SER A 304 9.12 -3.92 -2.47
N PHE A 305 8.36 -3.64 -1.43
CA PHE A 305 8.68 -2.65 -0.40
C PHE A 305 8.18 -3.15 0.94
N THR A 306 8.63 -2.52 2.03
CA THR A 306 8.25 -2.94 3.39
C THR A 306 6.74 -2.73 3.58
N THR A 307 6.01 -3.82 3.82
CA THR A 307 4.56 -3.77 4.01
C THR A 307 4.06 -4.93 4.86
N THR A 308 2.96 -4.70 5.58
CA THR A 308 2.29 -5.72 6.39
C THR A 308 0.81 -5.73 6.04
N SER A 309 0.35 -6.87 5.55
CA SER A 309 -1.05 -7.20 5.23
C SER A 309 -1.58 -8.25 6.21
N THR A 310 -2.85 -8.63 6.07
CA THR A 310 -3.41 -9.75 6.83
C THR A 310 -2.81 -11.09 6.35
N LEU A 311 -2.75 -11.30 5.04
CA LEU A 311 -2.30 -12.58 4.47
C LEU A 311 -0.80 -12.67 4.21
N TYR A 312 -0.06 -11.58 4.25
CA TYR A 312 1.39 -11.61 4.03
C TYR A 312 2.10 -10.42 4.67
N LYS A 313 3.40 -10.56 4.87
CA LYS A 313 4.29 -9.54 5.40
C LYS A 313 5.59 -9.54 4.60
N ILE A 314 6.05 -8.36 4.18
CA ILE A 314 7.32 -8.18 3.48
C ILE A 314 8.22 -7.31 4.34
N GLU A 315 9.35 -7.89 4.75
CA GLU A 315 10.34 -7.23 5.59
C GLU A 315 11.69 -7.25 4.90
N PHE A 316 12.49 -6.22 5.17
CA PHE A 316 13.83 -6.11 4.62
C PHE A 316 14.83 -6.04 5.74
N TYR A 317 15.96 -6.70 5.51
CA TYR A 317 17.03 -6.80 6.47
C TYR A 317 18.37 -6.55 5.81
N LEU A 318 19.20 -5.81 6.52
CA LEU A 318 20.61 -5.72 6.23
C LEU A 318 21.33 -6.82 7.01
N SER A 319 21.97 -7.73 6.28
CA SER A 319 22.70 -8.87 6.80
C SER A 319 24.20 -8.60 6.71
N ILE A 320 24.84 -8.45 7.87
CA ILE A 320 26.29 -8.25 8.01
C ILE A 320 26.90 -9.54 8.53
N LYS A 321 27.78 -10.16 7.74
CA LYS A 321 28.51 -11.36 8.13
C LYS A 321 30.00 -11.08 8.17
N ALA A 322 30.61 -11.16 9.35
CA ALA A 322 32.05 -11.14 9.54
C ALA A 322 32.57 -12.58 9.63
N GLN A 323 33.44 -12.98 8.70
CA GLN A 323 34.04 -14.31 8.69
C GLN A 323 35.48 -14.24 9.19
N MET A 324 35.82 -15.15 10.10
CA MET A 324 37.07 -15.09 10.85
C MET A 324 37.73 -16.46 10.93
N SER A 325 39.06 -16.49 11.03
CA SER A 325 39.78 -17.71 11.40
C SER A 325 39.94 -17.77 12.92
N SER A 326 39.88 -18.98 13.49
CA SER A 326 40.13 -19.21 14.92
C SER A 326 39.13 -18.53 15.87
N ALA A 327 37.99 -18.08 15.35
CA ALA A 327 36.81 -17.60 16.09
C ALA A 327 35.55 -18.00 15.31
N ARG A 328 34.37 -17.91 15.95
CA ARG A 328 33.10 -18.17 15.24
C ARG A 328 32.76 -17.00 14.33
N ASP A 329 32.26 -17.30 13.12
CA ASP A 329 31.65 -16.30 12.24
C ASP A 329 30.54 -15.55 12.99
N ILE A 330 30.51 -14.22 12.88
CA ILE A 330 29.47 -13.39 13.47
C ILE A 330 28.53 -12.93 12.37
N THR A 331 27.23 -13.13 12.57
CA THR A 331 26.19 -12.63 11.66
C THR A 331 25.25 -11.70 12.43
N LEU A 332 25.02 -10.50 11.91
CA LEU A 332 24.11 -9.51 12.44
C LEU A 332 23.05 -9.21 11.38
N ARG A 333 21.79 -9.35 11.76
CA ARG A 333 20.64 -9.01 10.93
C ARG A 333 19.93 -7.78 11.51
N GLN A 334 19.91 -6.69 10.75
CA GLN A 334 19.34 -5.39 11.14
C GLN A 334 18.13 -5.08 10.26
N PRO A 335 16.93 -4.85 10.82
CA PRO A 335 15.77 -4.46 10.02
C PRO A 335 15.98 -3.09 9.38
N ILE A 336 15.52 -2.94 8.14
CA ILE A 336 15.46 -1.68 7.41
C ILE A 336 14.07 -1.52 6.77
N VAL A 337 13.68 -0.29 6.51
CA VAL A 337 12.43 0.05 5.80
C VAL A 337 12.76 0.36 4.35
N ILE A 338 12.03 -0.28 3.44
CA ILE A 338 12.11 0.01 2.01
C ILE A 338 10.82 0.71 1.60
N CYS A 339 10.97 1.88 1.01
CA CYS A 339 9.88 2.62 0.38
C CYS A 339 9.87 2.38 -1.14
N PRO A 340 8.71 2.46 -1.80
CA PRO A 340 8.60 2.21 -3.24
C PRO A 340 9.13 3.36 -4.11
N MET A 341 9.44 4.51 -3.51
CA MET A 341 9.83 5.75 -4.19
C MET A 341 11.33 5.99 -4.04
N ASP A 342 11.97 6.52 -5.07
CA ASP A 342 13.38 6.94 -4.97
C ASP A 342 13.51 8.21 -4.12
N GLN A 343 14.75 8.59 -3.81
CA GLN A 343 15.02 9.78 -2.98
C GLN A 343 14.46 11.08 -3.58
N GLN A 344 14.40 11.21 -4.90
CA GLN A 344 13.94 12.43 -5.55
C GLN A 344 12.42 12.56 -5.43
N ALA A 345 11.68 11.50 -5.77
CA ALA A 345 10.25 11.42 -5.56
C ALA A 345 9.89 11.61 -4.07
N CYS A 346 10.65 11.00 -3.15
CA CYS A 346 10.43 11.20 -1.72
C CYS A 346 10.58 12.66 -1.30
N LYS A 347 11.43 13.47 -1.95
CA LYS A 347 11.58 14.91 -1.65
C LYS A 347 10.44 15.72 -2.23
N GLU A 348 10.04 15.43 -3.47
CA GLU A 348 8.94 16.11 -4.15
C GLU A 348 7.62 15.92 -3.40
N GLU A 349 7.37 14.73 -2.86
CA GLU A 349 6.17 14.47 -2.06
C GLU A 349 6.14 15.25 -0.74
N MET A 350 7.30 15.63 -0.15
CA MET A 350 7.31 16.29 1.16
C MET A 350 6.60 17.65 1.14
N GLU A 351 6.80 18.44 0.08
CA GLU A 351 6.17 19.76 -0.05
C GLU A 351 4.65 19.62 -0.21
N ALA A 352 4.21 18.66 -1.03
CA ALA A 352 2.80 18.38 -1.25
C ALA A 352 2.13 17.78 0.00
N ILE A 353 2.83 16.95 0.77
CA ILE A 353 2.39 16.45 2.08
C ILE A 353 2.19 17.60 3.07
N GLU A 354 3.13 18.54 3.14
CA GLU A 354 3.02 19.69 4.03
C GLU A 354 1.81 20.55 3.68
N GLN A 355 1.60 20.82 2.38
CA GLN A 355 0.42 21.55 1.93
C GLN A 355 -0.88 20.79 2.24
N ALA A 356 -0.94 19.50 1.96
CA ALA A 356 -2.11 18.67 2.27
C ALA A 356 -2.42 18.62 3.77
N ALA A 357 -1.40 18.68 4.64
CA ALA A 357 -1.60 18.75 6.08
C ALA A 357 -2.18 20.10 6.53
N LYS A 358 -1.75 21.22 5.90
CA LYS A 358 -2.35 22.54 6.12
C LYS A 358 -3.82 22.55 5.69
N ASP A 359 -4.11 22.05 4.49
CA ASP A 359 -5.48 22.00 3.97
C ASP A 359 -6.39 21.11 4.85
N ALA A 360 -5.87 19.96 5.29
CA ALA A 360 -6.58 19.05 6.18
C ALA A 360 -6.94 19.67 7.54
N SER A 361 -6.17 20.64 8.04
CA SER A 361 -6.47 21.32 9.30
C SER A 361 -7.79 22.12 9.28
N HIS A 362 -8.31 22.42 8.09
CA HIS A 362 -9.58 23.12 7.88
C HIS A 362 -10.78 22.17 7.68
N VAL A 363 -10.57 20.85 7.69
CA VAL A 363 -11.62 19.85 7.47
C VAL A 363 -12.09 19.29 8.83
N ASP A 364 -13.39 19.35 9.10
CA ASP A 364 -13.99 18.63 10.24
C ASP A 364 -14.27 17.16 9.86
N PRO A 365 -13.57 16.17 10.45
CA PRO A 365 -13.79 14.77 10.12
C PRO A 365 -15.17 14.23 10.54
N ASN A 366 -15.81 14.86 11.53
CA ASN A 366 -17.13 14.44 12.02
C ASN A 366 -18.26 15.02 11.17
N ASN A 367 -17.99 16.12 10.47
CA ASN A 367 -18.96 16.78 9.60
C ASN A 367 -18.28 17.33 8.33
N PRO A 368 -17.79 16.45 7.44
CA PRO A 368 -17.17 16.89 6.20
C PRO A 368 -18.21 17.64 5.35
N MET A 369 -17.88 18.87 4.96
CA MET A 369 -18.72 19.68 4.10
C MET A 369 -18.83 19.04 2.72
N LEU A 370 -19.95 18.37 2.46
CA LEU A 370 -20.26 17.74 1.18
C LEU A 370 -21.17 18.63 0.33
N PRO A 371 -21.02 18.61 -1.01
CA PRO A 371 -22.01 19.20 -1.90
C PRO A 371 -23.41 18.63 -1.62
N ALA A 372 -24.44 19.41 -1.96
CA ALA A 372 -25.81 18.93 -1.85
C ALA A 372 -26.04 17.70 -2.76
N ARG A 373 -26.75 16.71 -2.24
CA ARG A 373 -27.22 15.58 -3.06
C ARG A 373 -28.23 16.07 -4.10
N SER A 374 -28.19 15.50 -5.30
CA SER A 374 -29.18 15.74 -6.34
C SER A 374 -29.96 14.46 -6.59
N ILE A 375 -31.28 14.51 -6.46
CA ILE A 375 -32.18 13.38 -6.74
C ILE A 375 -33.32 13.93 -7.58
N VAL A 376 -33.36 13.50 -8.84
CA VAL A 376 -34.38 13.86 -9.82
C VAL A 376 -35.28 12.67 -10.01
N VAL A 377 -36.55 12.81 -9.65
CA VAL A 377 -37.55 11.75 -9.77
C VAL A 377 -38.35 11.89 -11.05
N ALA A 378 -38.98 10.80 -11.48
CA ALA A 378 -39.75 10.74 -12.72
C ALA A 378 -40.92 11.75 -12.80
N SER A 379 -41.45 12.16 -11.65
CA SER A 379 -42.53 13.13 -11.55
C SER A 379 -42.08 14.59 -11.67
N ASP A 380 -40.78 14.86 -11.66
CA ASP A 380 -40.27 16.23 -11.73
C ASP A 380 -40.48 16.81 -13.14
N LYS A 381 -40.91 18.07 -13.19
CA LYS A 381 -41.29 18.76 -14.43
C LYS A 381 -40.20 18.70 -15.52
N ASP A 382 -38.93 18.83 -15.11
CA ASP A 382 -37.77 18.87 -16.00
C ASP A 382 -36.88 17.62 -15.85
N ALA A 383 -37.44 16.48 -15.45
CA ALA A 383 -36.67 15.26 -15.17
C ALA A 383 -35.83 14.80 -16.38
N LEU A 384 -36.41 14.84 -17.59
CA LEU A 384 -35.72 14.41 -18.82
C LEU A 384 -34.56 15.33 -19.21
N ARG A 385 -34.63 16.62 -18.87
CA ARG A 385 -33.56 17.58 -19.17
C ARG A 385 -32.23 17.19 -18.49
N HIS A 386 -32.31 16.58 -17.31
CA HIS A 386 -31.15 16.07 -16.57
C HIS A 386 -30.47 14.87 -17.21
N LEU A 387 -31.11 14.27 -18.23
CA LEU A 387 -30.53 13.23 -19.07
C LEU A 387 -30.10 13.75 -20.45
N GLY A 388 -30.19 15.07 -20.69
CA GLY A 388 -29.99 15.66 -22.01
C GLY A 388 -31.11 15.28 -22.99
N LEU A 389 -32.34 15.10 -22.49
CA LEU A 389 -33.51 14.71 -23.29
C LEU A 389 -34.66 15.71 -23.13
N CYS A 390 -35.55 15.79 -24.12
CA CYS A 390 -36.80 16.53 -24.07
C CYS A 390 -37.94 15.73 -24.71
N MET A 391 -39.19 16.17 -24.51
CA MET A 391 -40.36 15.61 -25.17
C MET A 391 -40.74 16.45 -26.39
N VAL A 392 -40.78 15.83 -27.57
CA VAL A 392 -41.22 16.46 -28.82
C VAL A 392 -42.21 15.53 -29.51
N GLY A 393 -43.46 15.98 -29.69
CA GLY A 393 -44.51 15.19 -30.35
C GLY A 393 -44.81 13.85 -29.66
N GLY A 394 -44.75 13.82 -28.32
CA GLY A 394 -44.96 12.58 -27.55
C GLY A 394 -43.78 11.60 -27.56
N GLN A 395 -42.67 11.95 -28.20
CA GLN A 395 -41.45 11.14 -28.25
C GLN A 395 -40.29 11.81 -27.50
N LYS A 396 -39.45 11.00 -26.86
CA LYS A 396 -38.23 11.47 -26.20
C LYS A 396 -37.15 11.70 -27.27
N LYS A 397 -36.59 12.91 -27.32
CA LYS A 397 -35.52 13.30 -28.25
C LYS A 397 -34.34 13.93 -27.49
N PRO A 398 -33.11 13.92 -28.06
CA PRO A 398 -31.99 14.68 -27.52
C PRO A 398 -32.35 16.17 -27.37
N LEU A 399 -31.98 16.74 -26.23
CA LEU A 399 -32.07 18.18 -26.01
C LEU A 399 -30.95 18.87 -26.79
N ILE A 400 -31.31 19.82 -27.64
CA ILE A 400 -30.39 20.72 -28.33
C ILE A 400 -30.59 22.09 -27.67
N GLU A 401 -29.53 22.63 -27.06
CA GLU A 401 -29.53 23.97 -26.44
C GLU A 401 -29.16 25.06 -27.44
#